data_AF-A0A7K0PXB7-F1
#
_entry.id   AF-A0A7K0PXB7-F1
#
_cell.length_a   1.000
_cell.length_b   1.000
_cell.length_c   1.000
_cell.angle_alpha   90.00
_cell.angle_beta   90.00
_cell.angle_gamma   90.00
#
_symmetry.space_group_name_H-M   'P 1'
#
loop_
_entity.id
_entity.type
_entity.pdbx_description
1 polymer ?
#
loop_
_entity_poly.entity_id
_entity_poly.type
_entity_poly.pdbx_seq_one_letter_code
_entity_poly.pdbx_strand_id
1 'polypeptide(L)'
;MFSADTLGTLLLSLATGFPDRAKNLVQTSDELTDDERGQLWAPLAASDDPAVQARGLGDVIRQGGSNDFFANECYRASFYLGGGVEQLRSDPLFGYFSSHRAGRVLDKWAHYFPIYSRHFAPYRGRPIRVLEIGIYRGGSLDMWRWYFGDQVTLVGIDIDDDARAAADPRHTVLIGDQTDADFLRRVAEEHGPFDIVIDDGGHEMQQQIVTAETLFPLVREGGILLVEDTHTSYWDSYQGGRDREGTFMEWAKKRMDDVNGFHQPAPIDPVWTGQLDAVHCYDSVVVFDKKTRFAPFAEQVGHAEFLGYPRSAAGMFSELLATRDAARNERDQLRTQLQNSDERDEEIRLLRAELAELRPSKEHTDSRLRQARAELDSTRESLRRLRRGTGSRWRGQG
;
A
#
# COMPACT_ATOMS: atom_id res chain seq x y z
N MET A 1 15.15 38.45 -13.80
CA MET A 1 15.06 37.44 -12.70
C MET A 1 15.99 37.83 -11.56
N PHE A 2 15.59 37.57 -10.32
CA PHE A 2 16.36 37.89 -9.12
C PHE A 2 17.80 37.33 -9.11
N SER A 3 18.69 38.03 -8.42
CA SER A 3 19.94 37.46 -7.91
C SER A 3 19.68 36.49 -6.75
N ALA A 4 20.64 35.59 -6.48
CA ALA A 4 20.55 34.63 -5.38
C ALA A 4 20.38 35.34 -4.02
N ASP A 5 21.07 36.46 -3.82
CA ASP A 5 21.01 37.25 -2.59
C ASP A 5 19.64 37.92 -2.40
N THR A 6 19.07 38.47 -3.49
CA THR A 6 17.73 39.07 -3.46
C THR A 6 16.67 38.01 -3.14
N LEU A 7 16.74 36.84 -3.78
CA LEU A 7 15.84 35.72 -3.48
C LEU A 7 15.99 35.25 -2.03
N GLY A 8 17.22 35.10 -1.54
CA GLY A 8 17.47 34.70 -0.15
C GLY A 8 16.89 35.69 0.86
N THR A 9 17.04 37.00 0.61
CA THR A 9 16.47 38.06 1.45
C THR A 9 14.93 38.02 1.43
N LEU A 10 14.34 37.77 0.26
CA LEU A 10 12.90 37.64 0.09
C LEU A 10 12.37 36.44 0.90
N LEU A 11 12.95 35.26 0.72
CA LEU A 11 12.55 34.04 1.46
C LEU A 11 12.77 34.17 2.97
N LEU A 12 13.86 34.80 3.40
CA LEU A 12 14.10 35.11 4.81
C LEU A 12 13.02 36.05 5.38
N SER A 13 12.57 37.04 4.60
CA SER A 13 11.50 37.95 5.02
C SER A 13 10.18 37.21 5.23
N LEU A 14 9.86 36.25 4.36
CA LEU A 14 8.70 35.36 4.54
C LEU A 14 8.86 34.51 5.82
N ALA A 15 10.02 33.87 5.98
CA ALA A 15 10.30 33.00 7.10
C ALA A 15 10.30 33.70 8.47
N THR A 16 10.63 34.99 8.50
CA THR A 16 10.68 35.80 9.73
C THR A 16 9.40 36.58 10.01
N GLY A 17 8.33 36.36 9.23
CA GLY A 17 7.02 36.97 9.46
C GLY A 17 6.90 38.42 9.00
N PHE A 18 7.70 38.85 8.02
CA PHE A 18 7.66 40.19 7.43
C PHE A 18 7.27 40.15 5.93
N PRO A 19 6.04 39.71 5.58
CA PRO A 19 5.62 39.56 4.19
C PRO A 19 5.57 40.90 3.43
N ASP A 20 5.31 42.01 4.10
CA ASP A 20 5.34 43.34 3.47
C ASP A 20 6.73 43.73 3.00
N ARG A 21 7.78 43.25 3.69
CA ARG A 21 9.16 43.43 3.23
C ARG A 21 9.44 42.60 1.98
N ALA A 22 8.96 41.36 1.91
CA ALA A 22 9.07 40.53 0.72
C ALA A 22 8.34 41.18 -0.48
N LYS A 23 7.12 41.67 -0.26
CA LYS A 23 6.34 42.44 -1.23
C LYS A 23 7.08 43.68 -1.73
N ASN A 24 7.64 44.48 -0.81
CA ASN A 24 8.40 45.68 -1.17
C ASN A 24 9.66 45.34 -1.99
N LEU A 25 10.37 44.25 -1.65
CA LEU A 25 11.53 43.77 -2.42
C LEU A 25 11.16 43.43 -3.86
N VAL A 26 10.03 42.76 -4.10
CA VAL A 26 9.54 42.52 -5.47
C VAL A 26 9.19 43.85 -6.15
N GLN A 27 8.45 44.72 -5.46
CA GLN A 27 7.93 45.95 -6.05
C GLN A 27 9.01 46.96 -6.44
N THR A 28 10.09 47.05 -5.65
CA THR A 28 11.16 48.05 -5.82
C THR A 28 12.42 47.49 -6.48
N SER A 29 12.44 46.21 -6.85
CA SER A 29 13.61 45.61 -7.50
C SER A 29 13.82 46.18 -8.91
N ASP A 30 15.02 46.69 -9.14
CA ASP A 30 15.54 47.09 -10.46
C ASP A 30 15.99 45.88 -11.30
N GLU A 31 16.05 44.67 -10.71
CA GLU A 31 16.44 43.41 -11.39
C GLU A 31 15.27 42.76 -12.14
N LEU A 32 14.05 43.27 -11.95
CA LEU A 32 12.82 42.71 -12.51
C LEU A 32 12.23 43.62 -13.58
N THR A 33 11.83 43.00 -14.68
CA THR A 33 10.91 43.63 -15.64
C THR A 33 9.52 43.82 -15.02
N ASP A 34 8.70 44.68 -15.61
CA ASP A 34 7.33 44.91 -15.13
C ASP A 34 6.48 43.64 -15.14
N ASP A 35 6.69 42.76 -16.13
CA ASP A 35 6.01 41.47 -16.23
C ASP A 35 6.45 40.50 -15.13
N GLU A 36 7.77 40.31 -14.95
CA GLU A 36 8.30 39.46 -13.87
C GLU A 36 7.86 39.97 -12.49
N ARG A 37 7.84 41.29 -12.29
CA ARG A 37 7.36 41.91 -11.06
C ARG A 37 5.89 41.58 -10.81
N GLY A 38 5.04 41.69 -11.82
CA GLY A 38 3.63 41.32 -11.73
C GLY A 38 3.42 39.85 -11.38
N GLN A 39 4.18 38.97 -12.04
CA GLN A 39 4.10 37.52 -11.84
C GLN A 39 4.57 37.11 -10.44
N LEU A 40 5.69 37.64 -9.95
CA LEU A 40 6.24 37.34 -8.61
C LEU A 40 5.45 37.99 -7.48
N TRP A 41 4.77 39.11 -7.74
CA TRP A 41 3.86 39.75 -6.78
C TRP A 41 2.60 38.93 -6.54
N ALA A 42 2.03 38.33 -7.58
CA ALA A 42 0.77 37.59 -7.52
C ALA A 42 0.71 36.55 -6.38
N PRO A 43 1.68 35.63 -6.21
CA PRO A 43 1.64 34.66 -5.11
C PRO A 43 1.79 35.30 -3.72
N LEU A 44 2.53 36.42 -3.60
CA LEU A 44 2.66 37.15 -2.33
C LEU A 44 1.37 37.83 -1.89
N ALA A 45 0.54 38.26 -2.85
CA ALA A 45 -0.75 38.90 -2.58
C ALA A 45 -1.91 37.91 -2.41
N ALA A 46 -1.78 36.69 -2.95
CA ALA A 46 -2.86 35.71 -2.97
C ALA A 46 -3.10 34.99 -1.62
N SER A 47 -2.12 35.00 -0.71
CA SER A 47 -2.19 34.32 0.59
C SER A 47 -1.35 35.06 1.62
N ASP A 48 -1.72 34.95 2.90
CA ASP A 48 -0.91 35.40 4.05
C ASP A 48 -0.07 34.25 4.65
N ASP A 49 -0.21 33.03 4.14
CA ASP A 49 0.59 31.87 4.54
C ASP A 49 1.98 31.89 3.86
N PRO A 50 3.09 32.02 4.62
CA PRO A 50 4.45 32.07 4.06
C PRO A 50 4.83 30.84 3.24
N ALA A 51 4.31 29.66 3.59
CA ALA A 51 4.60 28.43 2.86
C ALA A 51 3.92 28.43 1.49
N VAL A 52 2.68 28.92 1.41
CA VAL A 52 1.92 29.07 0.16
C VAL A 52 2.57 30.14 -0.71
N GLN A 53 2.99 31.26 -0.12
CA GLN A 53 3.70 32.34 -0.81
C GLN A 53 5.02 31.82 -1.42
N ALA A 54 5.86 31.13 -0.63
CA ALA A 54 7.11 30.55 -1.09
C ALA A 54 6.90 29.54 -2.23
N ARG A 55 5.88 28.67 -2.13
CA ARG A 55 5.53 27.73 -3.20
C ARG A 55 5.14 28.46 -4.48
N GLY A 56 4.27 29.45 -4.38
CA GLY A 56 3.79 30.21 -5.53
C GLY A 56 4.92 30.96 -6.25
N LEU A 57 5.91 31.48 -5.50
CA LEU A 57 7.13 32.05 -6.09
C LEU A 57 7.93 30.99 -6.86
N GLY A 58 8.10 29.80 -6.27
CA GLY A 58 8.78 28.68 -6.95
C GLY A 58 8.07 28.28 -8.24
N ASP A 59 6.74 28.23 -8.23
CA ASP A 59 5.93 27.90 -9.41
C ASP A 59 6.10 28.92 -10.53
N VAL A 60 6.11 30.22 -10.21
CA VAL A 60 6.35 31.29 -11.19
C VAL A 60 7.75 31.20 -11.78
N ILE A 61 8.78 31.03 -10.93
CA ILE A 61 10.18 30.92 -11.37
C ILE A 61 10.36 29.72 -12.30
N ARG A 62 9.84 28.55 -11.90
CA ARG A 62 9.92 27.31 -12.69
C ARG A 62 9.20 27.44 -14.03
N GLN A 63 8.01 28.06 -14.06
CA GLN A 63 7.24 28.27 -15.29
C GLN A 63 7.93 29.25 -16.26
N GLY A 64 8.71 30.19 -15.72
CA GLY A 64 9.55 31.10 -16.51
C GLY A 64 10.76 30.45 -17.18
N GLY A 65 10.92 29.12 -17.07
CA GLY A 65 11.98 28.36 -17.76
C GLY A 65 13.40 28.68 -17.28
N SER A 66 13.54 29.26 -16.09
CA SER A 66 14.80 29.75 -15.55
C SER A 66 15.29 28.86 -14.39
N ASN A 67 16.61 28.61 -14.35
CA ASN A 67 17.40 27.88 -13.35
C ASN A 67 16.60 27.19 -12.22
N ASP A 68 16.48 25.86 -12.31
CA ASP A 68 15.83 24.99 -11.32
C ASP A 68 16.27 25.24 -9.87
N PHE A 69 17.50 25.75 -9.68
CA PHE A 69 18.04 26.12 -8.38
C PHE A 69 17.17 27.13 -7.61
N PHE A 70 16.68 28.19 -8.25
CA PHE A 70 15.89 29.22 -7.54
C PHE A 70 14.47 28.74 -7.21
N ALA A 71 13.85 27.98 -8.12
CA ALA A 71 12.59 27.32 -7.83
C ALA A 71 12.74 26.31 -6.68
N ASN A 72 13.84 25.57 -6.65
CA ASN A 72 14.15 24.64 -5.57
C ASN A 72 14.28 25.35 -4.22
N GLU A 73 14.97 26.49 -4.14
CA GLU A 73 15.07 27.28 -2.90
C GLU A 73 13.70 27.75 -2.39
N CYS A 74 12.80 28.15 -3.30
CA CYS A 74 11.42 28.50 -2.97
C CYS A 74 10.62 27.30 -2.45
N TYR A 75 10.73 26.14 -3.10
CA TYR A 75 10.06 24.91 -2.66
C TYR A 75 10.64 24.39 -1.34
N ARG A 76 11.95 24.54 -1.12
CA ARG A 76 12.63 24.23 0.14
C ARG A 76 12.12 25.13 1.27
N ALA A 77 12.00 26.44 1.04
CA ALA A 77 11.39 27.35 1.99
C ALA A 77 9.94 26.97 2.30
N SER A 78 9.14 26.67 1.27
CA SER A 78 7.75 26.20 1.44
C SER A 78 7.67 24.93 2.30
N PHE A 79 8.56 23.95 2.06
CA PHE A 79 8.62 22.70 2.80
C PHE A 79 8.85 22.93 4.30
N TYR A 80 9.79 23.80 4.68
CA TYR A 80 10.13 24.08 6.08
C TYR A 80 9.17 25.05 6.78
N LEU A 81 8.53 25.95 6.03
CA LEU A 81 7.53 26.87 6.58
C LEU A 81 6.14 26.24 6.70
N GLY A 82 5.86 25.22 5.89
CA GLY A 82 4.61 24.47 5.90
C GLY A 82 4.70 23.13 6.63
N GLY A 83 3.77 22.22 6.34
CA GLY A 83 3.69 20.90 6.97
C GLY A 83 4.61 19.84 6.36
N GLY A 84 5.69 20.22 5.68
CA GLY A 84 6.58 19.29 4.98
C GLY A 84 7.40 18.43 5.94
N VAL A 85 7.93 19.03 7.00
CA VAL A 85 8.68 18.31 8.04
C VAL A 85 7.79 17.28 8.74
N GLU A 86 6.53 17.62 9.02
CA GLU A 86 5.56 16.71 9.63
C GLU A 86 5.30 15.47 8.78
N GLN A 87 5.39 15.59 7.45
CA GLN A 87 5.22 14.45 6.53
C GLN A 87 6.42 13.49 6.57
N LEU A 88 7.63 14.01 6.78
CA LEU A 88 8.87 13.21 6.69
C LEU A 88 9.52 12.92 8.04
N ARG A 89 9.11 13.55 9.14
CA ARG A 89 9.76 13.43 10.46
C ARG A 89 9.82 12.00 11.01
N SER A 90 8.93 11.11 10.59
CA SER A 90 8.91 9.71 11.01
C SER A 90 9.77 8.82 10.12
N ASP A 91 10.21 9.32 8.96
CA ASP A 91 11.10 8.58 8.08
C ASP A 91 12.52 8.57 8.68
N PRO A 92 13.10 7.39 8.94
CA PRO A 92 14.41 7.27 9.57
C PRO A 92 15.54 7.85 8.71
N LEU A 93 15.49 7.71 7.38
CA LEU A 93 16.52 8.23 6.48
C LEU A 93 16.46 9.75 6.42
N PHE A 94 15.26 10.34 6.34
CA PHE A 94 15.12 11.80 6.48
C PHE A 94 15.58 12.29 7.86
N GLY A 95 15.30 11.53 8.92
CA GLY A 95 15.80 11.81 10.28
C GLY A 95 17.33 11.83 10.35
N TYR A 96 18.00 10.88 9.69
CA TYR A 96 19.45 10.88 9.55
C TYR A 96 19.93 12.09 8.76
N PHE A 97 19.41 12.31 7.56
CA PHE A 97 19.77 13.44 6.69
C PHE A 97 19.59 14.80 7.37
N SER A 98 18.46 15.01 8.05
CA SER A 98 18.13 16.27 8.70
C SER A 98 18.95 16.53 9.98
N SER A 99 19.51 15.49 10.61
CA SER A 99 20.41 15.63 11.77
C SER A 99 21.89 15.60 11.39
N HIS A 100 22.23 15.16 10.18
CA HIS A 100 23.57 15.12 9.64
C HIS A 100 24.08 16.53 9.31
N ARG A 101 24.61 17.21 10.34
CA ARG A 101 25.15 18.58 10.24
C ARG A 101 26.67 18.64 10.37
N ALA A 102 27.29 17.57 10.87
CA ALA A 102 28.73 17.43 11.02
C ALA A 102 29.14 16.04 10.49
N GLY A 103 29.58 15.98 9.24
CA GLY A 103 29.97 14.74 8.56
C GLY A 103 30.30 14.97 7.09
N ARG A 104 30.45 13.88 6.32
CA ARG A 104 30.65 13.95 4.86
C ARG A 104 29.43 14.54 4.17
N VAL A 105 29.66 15.23 3.05
CA VAL A 105 28.57 15.86 2.30
C VAL A 105 27.60 14.80 1.81
N LEU A 106 26.33 15.03 2.11
CA LEU A 106 25.21 14.21 1.71
C LEU A 106 24.18 15.16 1.08
N ASP A 107 23.92 14.96 -0.20
CA ASP A 107 22.96 15.74 -0.98
C ASP A 107 21.87 14.80 -1.48
N LYS A 108 20.60 15.13 -1.26
CA LYS A 108 19.43 14.31 -1.61
C LYS A 108 18.16 15.16 -1.69
N TRP A 109 17.27 14.78 -2.59
CA TRP A 109 15.92 15.31 -2.64
C TRP A 109 15.08 14.78 -1.47
N ALA A 110 14.41 15.69 -0.75
CA ALA A 110 13.63 15.32 0.44
C ALA A 110 12.52 14.27 0.16
N HIS A 111 11.94 14.28 -1.04
CA HIS A 111 10.88 13.35 -1.41
C HIS A 111 11.40 11.95 -1.80
N TYR A 112 12.71 11.74 -1.89
CA TYR A 112 13.30 10.41 -2.14
C TYR A 112 13.29 9.52 -0.89
N PHE A 113 13.33 10.11 0.31
CA PHE A 113 13.43 9.33 1.56
C PHE A 113 12.31 8.29 1.75
N PRO A 114 11.01 8.63 1.54
CA PRO A 114 9.95 7.63 1.60
C PRO A 114 10.08 6.53 0.54
N ILE A 115 10.67 6.83 -0.62
CA ILE A 115 10.89 5.87 -1.71
C ILE A 115 11.96 4.86 -1.27
N TYR A 116 13.10 5.33 -0.77
CA TYR A 116 14.12 4.46 -0.19
C TYR A 116 13.55 3.63 0.96
N SER A 117 12.85 4.25 1.91
CA SER A 117 12.29 3.54 3.06
C SER A 117 11.33 2.42 2.63
N ARG A 118 10.54 2.64 1.58
CA ARG A 118 9.64 1.62 1.03
C ARG A 118 10.40 0.43 0.45
N HIS A 119 11.41 0.68 -0.39
CA HIS A 119 12.09 -0.36 -1.15
C HIS A 119 13.24 -1.02 -0.40
N PHE A 120 13.89 -0.29 0.50
CA PHE A 120 15.11 -0.73 1.21
C PHE A 120 14.81 -1.35 2.58
N ALA A 121 13.61 -1.12 3.15
CA ALA A 121 13.21 -1.70 4.42
C ALA A 121 13.40 -3.23 4.53
N PRO A 122 13.08 -4.06 3.50
CA PRO A 122 13.26 -5.52 3.57
C PRO A 122 14.72 -5.99 3.70
N TYR A 123 15.69 -5.10 3.49
CA TYR A 123 17.12 -5.41 3.48
C TYR A 123 17.84 -5.00 4.79
N ARG A 124 17.16 -4.30 5.69
CA ARG A 124 17.76 -3.80 6.94
C ARG A 124 18.19 -4.94 7.87
N GLY A 125 19.37 -4.80 8.47
CA GLY A 125 19.93 -5.76 9.42
C GLY A 125 20.40 -7.08 8.79
N ARG A 126 20.47 -7.14 7.45
CA ARG A 126 20.85 -8.34 6.70
C ARG A 126 22.24 -8.16 6.08
N PRO A 127 22.99 -9.26 5.86
CA PRO A 127 24.26 -9.22 5.14
C PRO A 127 24.03 -9.07 3.63
N ILE A 128 23.74 -7.84 3.20
CA ILE A 128 23.47 -7.50 1.80
C ILE A 128 24.68 -6.83 1.15
N ARG A 129 24.71 -6.82 -0.18
CA ARG A 129 25.69 -6.06 -0.96
C ARG A 129 24.97 -4.97 -1.73
N VAL A 130 25.45 -3.74 -1.59
CA VAL A 130 24.87 -2.55 -2.22
C VAL A 130 25.94 -1.87 -3.06
N LEU A 131 25.59 -1.58 -4.30
CA LEU A 131 26.36 -0.75 -5.22
C LEU A 131 25.68 0.61 -5.36
N GLU A 132 26.45 1.68 -5.22
CA GLU A 132 26.02 3.04 -5.54
C GLU A 132 26.97 3.62 -6.61
N ILE A 133 26.39 4.11 -7.71
CA ILE A 133 27.10 4.85 -8.76
C ILE A 133 26.84 6.33 -8.53
N GLY A 134 27.90 7.13 -8.52
CA GLY A 134 27.86 8.52 -8.09
C GLY A 134 27.85 8.60 -6.57
N ILE A 135 29.03 8.66 -5.97
CA ILE A 135 29.16 8.77 -4.50
C ILE A 135 29.56 10.18 -4.07
N TYR A 136 30.02 11.01 -5.00
CA TYR A 136 30.48 12.38 -4.79
C TYR A 136 31.53 12.49 -3.69
N ARG A 137 31.12 12.74 -2.43
CA ARG A 137 32.01 12.82 -1.26
C ARG A 137 31.71 11.76 -0.19
N GLY A 138 30.92 10.73 -0.54
CA GLY A 138 30.69 9.52 0.24
C GLY A 138 29.69 9.63 1.40
N GLY A 139 28.93 10.73 1.51
CA GLY A 139 27.95 10.88 2.59
C GLY A 139 26.77 9.92 2.51
N SER A 140 26.35 9.54 1.30
CA SER A 140 25.29 8.54 1.09
C SER A 140 25.71 7.15 1.52
N LEU A 141 26.96 6.74 1.22
CA LEU A 141 27.53 5.48 1.72
C LEU A 141 27.49 5.39 3.26
N ASP A 142 27.76 6.49 3.96
CA ASP A 142 27.65 6.54 5.43
C ASP A 142 26.19 6.37 5.91
N MET A 143 25.24 7.00 5.21
CA MET A 143 23.80 6.83 5.46
C MET A 143 23.36 5.38 5.20
N TRP A 144 23.79 4.76 4.10
CA TRP A 144 23.46 3.38 3.77
C TRP A 144 24.04 2.40 4.79
N ARG A 145 25.28 2.63 5.25
CA ARG A 145 25.88 1.85 6.33
C ARG A 145 25.04 1.91 7.60
N TRP A 146 24.66 3.13 8.00
CA TRP A 146 23.81 3.34 9.17
C TRP A 146 22.44 2.66 9.03
N TYR A 147 21.82 2.77 7.86
CA TYR A 147 20.46 2.29 7.63
C TYR A 147 20.36 0.76 7.54
N PHE A 148 21.28 0.12 6.81
CA PHE A 148 21.31 -1.33 6.61
C PHE A 148 22.01 -2.08 7.75
N GLY A 149 22.87 -1.41 8.50
CA GLY A 149 23.62 -1.96 9.63
C GLY A 149 24.98 -2.55 9.23
N ASP A 150 25.75 -2.98 10.22
CA ASP A 150 27.18 -3.25 10.05
C ASP A 150 27.54 -4.37 9.07
N GLN A 151 26.61 -5.29 8.80
CA GLN A 151 26.83 -6.44 7.91
C GLN A 151 26.73 -6.10 6.41
N VAL A 152 26.30 -4.88 6.05
CA VAL A 152 26.25 -4.45 4.65
C VAL A 152 27.64 -4.40 4.03
N THR A 153 27.76 -4.79 2.77
CA THR A 153 28.94 -4.49 1.96
C THR A 153 28.59 -3.35 1.01
N LEU A 154 29.31 -2.24 1.08
CA LEU A 154 29.09 -1.06 0.26
C LEU A 154 30.21 -0.93 -0.75
N VAL A 155 29.83 -0.79 -2.01
CA VAL A 155 30.71 -0.47 -3.12
C VAL A 155 30.22 0.82 -3.76
N GLY A 156 31.11 1.79 -3.88
CA GLY A 156 30.89 3.05 -4.57
C GLY A 156 31.63 3.08 -5.90
N ILE A 157 30.99 3.64 -6.92
CA ILE A 157 31.63 4.02 -8.19
C ILE A 157 31.56 5.54 -8.31
N ASP A 158 32.66 6.17 -8.71
CA ASP A 158 32.68 7.56 -9.14
C ASP A 158 33.63 7.76 -10.33
N ILE A 159 33.46 8.83 -11.08
CA ILE A 159 34.41 9.21 -12.14
C ILE A 159 35.53 10.09 -11.59
N ASP A 160 35.27 10.82 -10.50
CA ASP A 160 36.23 11.73 -9.86
C ASP A 160 37.11 10.98 -8.84
N ASP A 161 38.43 10.97 -9.07
CA ASP A 161 39.41 10.38 -8.14
C ASP A 161 39.34 11.00 -6.73
N ASP A 162 38.94 12.28 -6.61
CA ASP A 162 38.79 12.93 -5.30
C ASP A 162 37.64 12.32 -4.48
N ALA A 163 36.67 11.64 -5.11
CA ALA A 163 35.61 10.93 -4.42
C ALA A 163 36.17 9.81 -3.53
N ARG A 164 37.17 9.07 -4.03
CA ARG A 164 37.86 8.02 -3.26
C ARG A 164 38.58 8.61 -2.04
N ALA A 165 39.19 9.79 -2.19
CA ALA A 165 39.90 10.44 -1.08
C ALA A 165 38.94 10.99 -0.01
N ALA A 166 37.74 11.43 -0.39
CA ALA A 166 36.74 11.98 0.51
C ALA A 166 35.93 10.91 1.26
N ALA A 167 35.71 9.74 0.64
CA ALA A 167 34.93 8.65 1.20
C ALA A 167 35.56 8.03 2.46
N ASP A 168 34.75 7.29 3.22
CA ASP A 168 35.28 6.50 4.35
C ASP A 168 36.19 5.39 3.85
N PRO A 169 37.42 5.23 4.39
CA PRO A 169 38.33 4.16 3.99
C PRO A 169 37.77 2.74 4.19
N ARG A 170 36.69 2.59 4.97
CA ARG A 170 35.98 1.31 5.15
C ARG A 170 35.10 0.93 3.95
N HIS A 171 34.73 1.89 3.11
CA HIS A 171 33.93 1.63 1.91
C HIS A 171 34.86 1.32 0.73
N THR A 172 34.43 0.40 -0.13
CA THR A 172 35.17 0.13 -1.36
C THR A 172 34.79 1.18 -2.39
N VAL A 173 35.75 1.94 -2.91
CA VAL A 173 35.51 2.97 -3.93
C VAL A 173 36.34 2.70 -5.18
N LEU A 174 35.63 2.49 -6.28
CA LEU A 174 36.17 2.21 -7.60
C LEU A 174 36.00 3.46 -8.47
N ILE A 175 37.03 3.76 -9.27
CA ILE A 175 37.00 4.91 -10.17
C ILE A 175 36.80 4.41 -11.59
N GLY A 176 35.75 4.91 -12.24
CA GLY A 176 35.39 4.50 -13.59
C GLY A 176 34.14 5.18 -14.11
N ASP A 177 33.95 5.09 -15.42
CA ASP A 177 32.83 5.68 -16.13
C ASP A 177 31.67 4.67 -16.20
N GLN A 178 30.47 5.08 -15.77
CA GLN A 178 29.29 4.22 -15.83
C GLN A 178 28.82 3.92 -17.27
N THR A 179 29.31 4.66 -18.28
CA THR A 179 29.07 4.31 -19.68
C THR A 179 29.94 3.16 -20.19
N ASP A 180 30.98 2.76 -19.45
CA ASP A 180 31.79 1.58 -19.75
C ASP A 180 31.10 0.31 -19.18
N ALA A 181 30.32 -0.34 -20.03
CA ALA A 181 29.63 -1.59 -19.67
C ALA A 181 30.59 -2.72 -19.27
N ASP A 182 31.81 -2.77 -19.81
CA ASP A 182 32.78 -3.80 -19.42
C ASP A 182 33.35 -3.51 -18.04
N PHE A 183 33.56 -2.24 -17.69
CA PHE A 183 33.87 -1.84 -16.32
C PHE A 183 32.76 -2.24 -15.36
N LEU A 184 31.50 -1.91 -15.65
CA LEU A 184 30.37 -2.28 -14.79
C LEU A 184 30.26 -3.81 -14.60
N ARG A 185 30.48 -4.61 -15.66
CA ARG A 185 30.52 -6.07 -15.58
C ARG A 185 31.64 -6.58 -14.68
N ARG A 186 32.86 -6.01 -14.79
CA ARG A 186 33.99 -6.37 -13.91
C ARG A 186 33.67 -6.06 -12.45
N VAL A 187 33.06 -4.91 -12.16
CA VAL A 187 32.64 -4.56 -10.79
C VAL A 187 31.62 -5.55 -10.25
N ALA A 188 30.63 -5.92 -11.05
CA ALA A 188 29.62 -6.90 -10.66
C ALA A 188 30.20 -8.30 -10.46
N GLU A 189 31.19 -8.70 -11.26
CA GLU A 189 31.91 -9.97 -11.11
C GLU A 189 32.75 -10.01 -9.83
N GLU A 190 33.50 -8.93 -9.54
CA GLU A 190 34.42 -8.89 -8.40
C GLU A 190 33.70 -8.69 -7.06
N HIS A 191 32.68 -7.83 -7.03
CA HIS A 191 32.04 -7.41 -5.79
C HIS A 191 30.57 -7.81 -5.66
N GLY A 192 29.92 -8.20 -6.75
CA GLY A 192 28.54 -8.68 -6.76
C GLY A 192 28.38 -10.16 -6.34
N PRO A 193 27.20 -10.75 -6.58
CA PRO A 193 25.98 -10.09 -7.06
C PRO A 193 25.43 -9.15 -5.98
N PHE A 194 24.94 -7.98 -6.42
CA PHE A 194 24.38 -6.95 -5.55
C PHE A 194 22.89 -7.21 -5.27
N ASP A 195 22.47 -6.99 -4.03
CA ASP A 195 21.06 -6.99 -3.64
C ASP A 195 20.38 -5.68 -4.07
N ILE A 196 21.11 -4.58 -4.03
CA ILE A 196 20.64 -3.24 -4.39
C ILE A 196 21.70 -2.57 -5.26
N VAL A 197 21.28 -2.02 -6.39
CA VAL A 197 22.07 -1.09 -7.20
C VAL A 197 21.35 0.26 -7.20
N ILE A 198 22.08 1.33 -6.92
CA ILE A 198 21.61 2.72 -6.97
C ILE A 198 22.41 3.45 -8.04
N ASP A 199 21.74 4.01 -9.04
CA ASP A 199 22.33 4.92 -10.02
C ASP A 199 21.97 6.36 -9.66
N ASP A 200 22.94 7.06 -9.06
CA ASP A 200 22.92 8.48 -8.71
C ASP A 200 24.14 9.19 -9.33
N GLY A 201 24.52 8.76 -10.54
CA GLY A 201 25.77 9.14 -11.20
C GLY A 201 25.70 10.45 -11.98
N GLY A 202 26.08 10.44 -13.26
CA GLY A 202 26.13 11.67 -14.07
C GLY A 202 24.78 12.12 -14.64
N HIS A 203 23.75 11.27 -14.56
CA HIS A 203 22.37 11.51 -14.99
C HIS A 203 22.19 11.84 -16.48
N GLU A 204 23.21 11.67 -17.33
CA GLU A 204 23.00 11.70 -18.78
C GLU A 204 22.19 10.47 -19.22
N MET A 205 21.40 10.62 -20.29
CA MET A 205 20.46 9.57 -20.70
C MET A 205 21.16 8.25 -21.03
N GLN A 206 22.29 8.33 -21.73
CA GLN A 206 23.08 7.15 -22.06
C GLN A 206 23.64 6.48 -20.80
N GLN A 207 24.08 7.27 -19.81
CA GLN A 207 24.64 6.75 -18.56
C GLN A 207 23.62 5.90 -17.81
N GLN A 208 22.41 6.42 -17.57
CA GLN A 208 21.36 5.69 -16.85
C GLN A 208 20.89 4.44 -17.62
N ILE A 209 20.77 4.52 -18.95
CA ILE A 209 20.37 3.37 -19.78
C ILE A 209 21.47 2.29 -19.77
N VAL A 210 22.75 2.65 -19.91
CA VAL A 210 23.85 1.69 -19.87
C VAL A 210 23.93 1.00 -18.51
N THR A 211 23.76 1.74 -17.41
CA THR A 211 23.67 1.15 -16.07
C THR A 211 22.56 0.10 -16.02
N ALA A 212 21.35 0.45 -16.46
CA ALA A 212 20.20 -0.43 -16.36
C ALA A 212 20.34 -1.68 -17.22
N GLU A 213 20.73 -1.53 -18.50
CA GLU A 213 20.94 -2.65 -19.42
C GLU A 213 22.11 -3.56 -18.99
N THR A 214 23.13 -3.01 -18.31
CA THR A 214 24.30 -3.79 -17.92
C THR A 214 24.13 -4.47 -16.56
N LEU A 215 23.63 -3.75 -15.55
CA LEU A 215 23.62 -4.22 -14.17
C LEU A 215 22.33 -4.93 -13.78
N PHE A 216 21.16 -4.57 -14.32
CA PHE A 216 19.91 -5.26 -13.98
C PHE A 216 19.95 -6.79 -14.22
N PRO A 217 20.55 -7.29 -15.33
CA PRO A 217 20.76 -8.74 -15.51
C PRO A 217 21.61 -9.38 -14.40
N LEU A 218 22.50 -8.62 -13.77
CA LEU A 218 23.51 -9.08 -12.79
C LEU A 218 23.10 -8.84 -11.33
N VAL A 219 22.03 -8.08 -11.09
CA VAL A 219 21.40 -7.94 -9.76
C VAL A 219 20.99 -9.33 -9.25
N ARG A 220 21.08 -9.55 -7.94
CA ARG A 220 20.67 -10.80 -7.30
C ARG A 220 19.16 -11.04 -7.50
N GLU A 221 18.76 -12.31 -7.62
CA GLU A 221 17.34 -12.70 -7.57
C GLU A 221 16.66 -12.15 -6.30
N GLY A 222 15.54 -11.43 -6.48
CA GLY A 222 14.85 -10.71 -5.42
C GLY A 222 15.45 -9.34 -5.07
N GLY A 223 16.49 -8.90 -5.78
CA GLY A 223 17.14 -7.60 -5.64
C GLY A 223 16.50 -6.49 -6.47
N ILE A 224 17.04 -5.28 -6.38
CA ILE A 224 16.49 -4.09 -7.02
C ILE A 224 17.57 -3.23 -7.69
N LEU A 225 17.19 -2.55 -8.76
CA LEU A 225 17.92 -1.43 -9.36
C LEU A 225 17.07 -0.17 -9.20
N LEU A 226 17.62 0.87 -8.56
CA LEU A 226 17.00 2.18 -8.39
C LEU A 226 17.81 3.21 -9.17
N VAL A 227 17.13 4.04 -9.97
CA VAL A 227 17.74 5.14 -10.75
C VAL A 227 17.18 6.46 -10.26
N GLU A 228 18.06 7.35 -9.81
CA GLU A 228 17.75 8.70 -9.31
C GLU A 228 17.81 9.75 -10.43
N ASP A 229 17.26 10.93 -10.13
CA ASP A 229 17.34 12.12 -10.98
C ASP A 229 16.87 11.89 -12.43
N THR A 230 15.83 11.09 -12.59
CA THR A 230 15.22 10.79 -13.91
C THR A 230 14.50 12.00 -14.51
N HIS A 231 14.27 13.07 -13.73
CA HIS A 231 13.77 14.35 -14.24
C HIS A 231 14.70 14.99 -15.29
N THR A 232 16.00 14.69 -15.25
CA THR A 232 16.98 15.12 -16.26
C THR A 232 16.62 14.63 -17.66
N SER A 233 15.79 13.58 -17.79
CA SER A 233 15.20 13.15 -19.06
C SER A 233 14.36 14.22 -19.75
N TYR A 234 13.97 15.29 -19.05
CA TYR A 234 13.21 16.41 -19.61
C TYR A 234 14.08 17.64 -19.87
N TRP A 235 15.37 17.61 -19.53
CA TRP A 235 16.28 18.76 -19.60
C TRP A 235 17.26 18.62 -20.76
N ASP A 236 17.30 19.60 -21.67
CA ASP A 236 18.17 19.55 -22.86
C ASP A 236 19.66 19.48 -22.51
N SER A 237 20.09 20.08 -21.39
CA SER A 237 21.47 20.03 -20.90
C SER A 237 21.96 18.61 -20.57
N TYR A 238 21.05 17.69 -20.30
CA TYR A 238 21.33 16.26 -20.08
C TYR A 238 20.93 15.40 -21.28
N GLN A 239 20.82 16.02 -22.47
CA GLN A 239 20.35 15.40 -23.71
C GLN A 239 18.89 14.91 -23.62
N GLY A 240 18.14 15.47 -22.67
CA GLY A 240 16.73 15.20 -22.43
C GLY A 240 15.79 15.91 -23.40
N GLY A 241 14.50 15.69 -23.18
CA GLY A 241 13.39 16.29 -23.91
C GLY A 241 12.15 15.43 -23.74
N ARG A 242 11.01 16.05 -23.45
CA ARG A 242 9.74 15.31 -23.37
C ARG A 242 9.48 14.58 -24.69
N ASP A 243 9.19 13.27 -24.60
CA ASP A 243 8.93 12.39 -25.73
C ASP A 243 10.12 12.26 -26.71
N ARG A 244 11.33 12.66 -26.29
CA ARG A 244 12.56 12.53 -27.08
C ARG A 244 13.07 11.08 -27.02
N GLU A 245 13.20 10.46 -28.18
CA GLU A 245 13.78 9.12 -28.29
C GLU A 245 15.22 9.09 -27.77
N GLY A 246 15.57 8.03 -27.06
CA GLY A 246 16.89 7.85 -26.46
C GLY A 246 17.02 8.41 -25.04
N THR A 247 16.00 9.09 -24.52
CA THR A 247 15.98 9.47 -23.10
C THR A 247 15.69 8.28 -22.19
N PHE A 248 16.17 8.33 -20.95
CA PHE A 248 15.95 7.28 -19.97
C PHE A 248 14.45 7.07 -19.71
N MET A 249 13.65 8.13 -19.58
CA MET A 249 12.21 7.98 -19.38
C MET A 249 11.49 7.34 -20.58
N GLU A 250 11.87 7.65 -21.84
CA GLU A 250 11.31 6.94 -23.00
C GLU A 250 11.76 5.47 -23.04
N TRP A 251 12.98 5.17 -22.60
CA TRP A 251 13.45 3.80 -22.43
C TRP A 251 12.67 3.06 -21.33
N ALA A 252 12.47 3.68 -20.16
CA ALA A 252 11.77 3.09 -19.02
C ALA A 252 10.28 2.84 -19.31
N LYS A 253 9.63 3.72 -20.08
CA LYS A 253 8.24 3.49 -20.54
C LYS A 253 8.11 2.17 -21.32
N LYS A 254 9.08 1.82 -22.17
CA LYS A 254 9.09 0.55 -22.91
C LYS A 254 9.19 -0.66 -21.98
N ARG A 255 9.83 -0.52 -20.81
CA ARG A 255 9.90 -1.59 -19.80
C ARG A 255 8.53 -1.99 -19.23
N MET A 256 7.52 -1.10 -19.30
CA MET A 256 6.14 -1.46 -18.94
C MET A 256 5.56 -2.52 -19.87
N ASP A 257 5.92 -2.46 -21.17
CA ASP A 257 5.53 -3.49 -22.14
C ASP A 257 6.26 -4.81 -21.84
N ASP A 258 7.54 -4.74 -21.45
CA ASP A 258 8.35 -5.91 -21.12
C ASP A 258 7.82 -6.66 -19.89
N VAL A 259 7.38 -5.94 -18.84
CA VAL A 259 6.68 -6.54 -17.68
C VAL A 259 5.46 -7.35 -18.14
N ASN A 260 4.78 -6.89 -19.19
CA ASN A 260 3.60 -7.54 -19.78
C ASN A 260 3.93 -8.44 -20.99
N GLY A 261 5.21 -8.74 -21.23
CA GLY A 261 5.67 -9.41 -22.45
C GLY A 261 5.02 -10.78 -22.72
N PHE A 262 4.62 -11.52 -21.68
CA PHE A 262 3.88 -12.79 -21.83
C PHE A 262 2.49 -12.65 -22.47
N HIS A 263 1.95 -11.43 -22.55
CA HIS A 263 0.66 -11.15 -23.18
C HIS A 263 0.79 -10.61 -24.61
N GLN A 264 2.02 -10.55 -25.14
CA GLN A 264 2.30 -10.05 -26.48
C GLN A 264 2.65 -11.21 -27.44
N PRO A 265 2.33 -11.09 -28.74
CA PRO A 265 2.68 -12.10 -29.74
C PRO A 265 4.14 -11.95 -30.20
N ALA A 266 5.09 -12.00 -29.26
CA ALA A 266 6.53 -11.83 -29.50
C ALA A 266 7.36 -12.86 -28.72
N PRO A 267 8.62 -13.13 -29.13
CA PRO A 267 9.55 -13.91 -28.30
C PRO A 267 9.72 -13.30 -26.90
N ILE A 268 9.80 -14.14 -25.88
CA ILE A 268 10.02 -13.71 -24.51
C ILE A 268 11.48 -13.30 -24.33
N ASP A 269 11.71 -12.06 -23.91
CA ASP A 269 13.01 -11.63 -23.46
C ASP A 269 13.32 -12.28 -22.09
N PRO A 270 14.41 -13.06 -21.96
CA PRO A 270 14.69 -13.81 -20.73
C PRO A 270 14.99 -12.91 -19.53
N VAL A 271 15.45 -11.67 -19.75
CA VAL A 271 15.74 -10.70 -18.69
C VAL A 271 14.53 -9.80 -18.48
N TRP A 272 14.13 -9.06 -19.52
CA TRP A 272 13.16 -7.99 -19.38
C TRP A 272 11.72 -8.49 -19.26
N THR A 273 11.39 -9.66 -19.80
CA THR A 273 10.09 -10.31 -19.57
C THR A 273 10.18 -11.43 -18.52
N GLY A 274 11.29 -12.16 -18.51
CA GLY A 274 11.48 -13.31 -17.61
C GLY A 274 11.89 -12.95 -16.18
N GLN A 275 12.58 -11.83 -15.96
CA GLN A 275 13.15 -11.45 -14.66
C GLN A 275 12.76 -10.07 -14.15
N LEU A 276 12.11 -9.21 -14.95
CA LEU A 276 11.56 -7.94 -14.47
C LEU A 276 10.19 -8.18 -13.83
N ASP A 277 10.10 -8.03 -12.50
CA ASP A 277 8.86 -8.25 -11.76
C ASP A 277 7.94 -7.04 -11.82
N ALA A 278 8.52 -5.86 -11.56
CA ALA A 278 7.80 -4.61 -11.48
C ALA A 278 8.71 -3.42 -11.84
N VAL A 279 8.06 -2.36 -12.33
CA VAL A 279 8.64 -1.03 -12.51
C VAL A 279 7.84 -0.06 -11.65
N HIS A 280 8.50 0.65 -10.75
CA HIS A 280 7.87 1.68 -9.92
C HIS A 280 8.40 3.04 -10.37
N CYS A 281 7.52 3.86 -10.96
CA CYS A 281 7.85 5.23 -11.35
C CYS A 281 7.33 6.21 -10.30
N TYR A 282 8.24 6.96 -9.69
CA TYR A 282 7.97 8.07 -8.79
C TYR A 282 8.39 9.38 -9.43
N ASP A 283 8.16 10.49 -8.73
CA ASP A 283 8.78 11.76 -9.12
C ASP A 283 10.31 11.58 -9.08
N SER A 284 10.92 11.71 -10.26
CA SER A 284 12.36 11.64 -10.48
C SER A 284 13.10 10.36 -10.02
N VAL A 285 12.39 9.27 -9.73
CA VAL A 285 13.00 7.98 -9.38
C VAL A 285 12.28 6.86 -10.10
N VAL A 286 13.05 5.92 -10.68
CA VAL A 286 12.51 4.67 -11.23
C VAL A 286 13.18 3.48 -10.56
N VAL A 287 12.37 2.51 -10.12
CA VAL A 287 12.84 1.28 -9.46
C VAL A 287 12.43 0.06 -10.29
N PHE A 288 13.37 -0.85 -10.51
CA PHE A 288 13.17 -2.14 -11.18
C PHE A 288 13.37 -3.28 -10.17
N ASP A 289 12.33 -4.07 -9.96
CA ASP A 289 12.40 -5.27 -9.11
C ASP A 289 12.84 -6.48 -9.95
N LYS A 290 13.89 -7.17 -9.53
CA LYS A 290 14.35 -8.40 -10.17
C LYS A 290 13.73 -9.62 -9.51
N LYS A 291 13.00 -10.41 -10.29
CA LYS A 291 12.49 -11.72 -9.89
C LYS A 291 12.22 -12.59 -11.10
N THR A 292 12.75 -13.80 -11.10
CA THR A 292 12.44 -14.83 -12.08
C THR A 292 10.96 -15.21 -11.98
N ARG A 293 10.22 -14.94 -13.05
CA ARG A 293 8.78 -15.16 -13.14
C ARG A 293 8.46 -16.44 -13.91
N PHE A 294 7.41 -17.12 -13.47
CA PHE A 294 6.76 -18.12 -14.32
C PHE A 294 5.89 -17.41 -15.38
N ALA A 295 5.62 -18.09 -16.50
CA ALA A 295 4.67 -17.59 -17.49
C ALA A 295 3.28 -17.46 -16.85
N PRO A 296 2.70 -16.25 -16.77
CA PRO A 296 1.46 -16.03 -16.07
C PRO A 296 0.34 -16.84 -16.74
N PHE A 297 -0.41 -17.55 -15.91
CA PHE A 297 -1.62 -18.24 -16.33
C PHE A 297 -2.69 -17.92 -15.30
N ALA A 298 -3.95 -18.00 -15.74
CA ALA A 298 -5.07 -17.77 -14.87
C ALA A 298 -5.83 -19.09 -14.69
N GLU A 299 -6.22 -19.40 -13.46
CA GLU A 299 -6.78 -20.69 -13.04
C GLU A 299 -8.15 -20.51 -12.36
N GLN A 300 -8.98 -21.55 -12.36
CA GLN A 300 -10.21 -21.61 -11.56
C GLN A 300 -10.16 -22.76 -10.54
N VAL A 301 -10.55 -22.48 -9.29
CA VAL A 301 -10.53 -23.44 -8.17
C VAL A 301 -11.89 -23.46 -7.45
N GLY A 302 -12.20 -24.54 -6.73
CA GLY A 302 -13.42 -24.64 -5.92
C GLY A 302 -14.18 -25.96 -6.03
N HIS A 303 -13.87 -26.78 -7.04
CA HIS A 303 -14.44 -28.11 -7.23
C HIS A 303 -13.40 -29.07 -7.81
N ALA A 304 -13.42 -30.33 -7.36
CA ALA A 304 -12.46 -31.36 -7.81
C ALA A 304 -12.59 -31.66 -9.30
N GLU A 305 -13.77 -31.42 -9.87
CA GLU A 305 -14.08 -31.55 -11.28
C GLU A 305 -13.18 -30.64 -12.16
N PHE A 306 -12.70 -29.49 -11.65
CA PHE A 306 -11.80 -28.61 -12.41
C PHE A 306 -10.41 -29.20 -12.67
N LEU A 307 -10.01 -30.26 -11.96
CA LEU A 307 -8.74 -30.96 -12.21
C LEU A 307 -8.74 -31.75 -13.54
N GLY A 308 -9.92 -32.12 -14.04
CA GLY A 308 -10.06 -33.01 -15.19
C GLY A 308 -10.38 -32.31 -16.51
N TYR A 309 -10.62 -31.00 -16.52
CA TYR A 309 -11.14 -30.29 -17.68
C TYR A 309 -10.38 -28.99 -17.96
N PRO A 310 -10.24 -28.60 -19.25
CA PRO A 310 -9.63 -27.32 -19.58
C PRO A 310 -10.50 -26.15 -19.12
N ARG A 311 -9.87 -25.03 -18.78
CA ARG A 311 -10.58 -23.81 -18.34
C ARG A 311 -11.67 -23.33 -19.29
N SER A 312 -11.52 -23.55 -20.60
CA SER A 312 -12.56 -23.20 -21.58
C SER A 312 -13.92 -23.86 -21.29
N ALA A 313 -13.93 -25.02 -20.62
CA ALA A 313 -15.15 -25.70 -20.18
C ALA A 313 -15.59 -25.27 -18.76
N ALA A 314 -14.73 -24.63 -17.98
CA ALA A 314 -14.96 -24.34 -16.58
C ALA A 314 -16.11 -23.35 -16.33
N GLY A 315 -16.40 -22.45 -17.27
CA GLY A 315 -17.59 -21.59 -17.20
C GLY A 315 -18.90 -22.40 -17.25
N MET A 316 -19.00 -23.36 -18.17
CA MET A 316 -20.17 -24.25 -18.25
C MET A 316 -20.28 -25.15 -17.01
N PHE A 317 -19.15 -25.68 -16.53
CA PHE A 317 -19.16 -26.47 -15.30
C PHE A 317 -19.53 -25.64 -14.07
N SER A 318 -19.06 -24.39 -13.96
CA SER A 318 -19.40 -23.50 -12.85
C SER A 318 -20.91 -23.28 -12.77
N GLU A 319 -21.57 -23.02 -13.91
CA GLU A 319 -23.03 -22.87 -13.99
C GLU A 319 -23.78 -24.17 -13.64
N LEU A 320 -23.29 -25.31 -14.14
CA LEU A 320 -23.87 -26.63 -13.83
C LEU A 320 -23.73 -26.98 -12.34
N LEU A 321 -22.57 -26.68 -11.75
CA LEU A 321 -22.28 -26.94 -10.33
C LEU A 321 -23.11 -26.02 -9.44
N ALA A 322 -23.24 -24.73 -9.78
CA ALA A 322 -24.11 -23.80 -9.09
C ALA A 322 -25.59 -24.27 -9.13
N THR A 323 -26.05 -24.72 -10.29
CA THR A 323 -27.41 -25.28 -10.45
C THR A 323 -27.60 -26.55 -9.62
N ARG A 324 -26.62 -27.48 -9.64
CA ARG A 324 -26.63 -28.71 -8.85
C ARG A 324 -26.69 -28.41 -7.35
N ASP A 325 -25.87 -27.48 -6.88
CA ASP A 325 -25.76 -27.18 -5.45
C ASP A 325 -27.00 -26.43 -4.96
N ALA A 326 -27.60 -25.54 -5.77
CA ALA A 326 -28.92 -24.98 -5.51
C ALA A 326 -30.00 -26.08 -5.37
N ALA A 327 -30.04 -27.03 -6.30
CA ALA A 327 -30.99 -28.15 -6.24
C ALA A 327 -30.76 -29.08 -5.04
N ARG A 328 -29.50 -29.29 -4.63
CA ARG A 328 -29.16 -30.06 -3.41
C ARG A 328 -29.63 -29.34 -2.15
N ASN A 329 -29.38 -28.05 -2.04
CA ASN A 329 -29.81 -27.24 -0.91
C ASN A 329 -31.35 -27.24 -0.80
N GLU A 330 -32.06 -27.09 -1.91
CA GLU A 330 -33.52 -27.18 -1.96
C GLU A 330 -34.01 -28.57 -1.50
N ARG A 331 -33.42 -29.64 -2.03
CA ARG A 331 -33.75 -31.01 -1.63
C ARG A 331 -33.52 -31.24 -0.13
N ASP A 332 -32.41 -30.76 0.41
CA ASP A 332 -32.05 -30.97 1.81
C ASP A 332 -32.98 -30.15 2.73
N GLN A 333 -33.35 -28.94 2.34
CA GLN A 333 -34.41 -28.16 3.01
C GLN A 333 -35.75 -28.89 3.02
N LEU A 334 -36.17 -29.44 1.88
CA LEU A 334 -37.42 -30.22 1.77
C LEU A 334 -37.38 -31.48 2.64
N ARG A 335 -36.24 -32.18 2.72
CA ARG A 335 -36.07 -33.34 3.60
C ARG A 335 -36.21 -32.97 5.07
N THR A 336 -35.60 -31.88 5.51
CA THR A 336 -35.76 -31.38 6.88
C THR A 336 -37.21 -30.99 7.16
N GLN A 337 -37.90 -30.35 6.22
CA GLN A 337 -39.33 -30.03 6.36
C GLN A 337 -40.20 -31.28 6.46
N LEU A 338 -39.93 -32.32 5.67
CA LEU A 338 -40.66 -33.59 5.71
C LEU A 338 -40.45 -34.31 7.03
N GLN A 339 -39.20 -34.41 7.51
CA GLN A 339 -38.88 -34.99 8.82
C GLN A 339 -39.64 -34.29 9.95
N ASN A 340 -39.65 -32.96 9.96
CA ASN A 340 -40.41 -32.18 10.94
C ASN A 340 -41.93 -32.38 10.81
N SER A 341 -42.45 -32.69 9.62
CA SER A 341 -43.86 -33.00 9.41
C SER A 341 -44.21 -34.39 9.92
N ASP A 342 -43.39 -35.40 9.63
CA ASP A 342 -43.58 -36.77 10.11
C ASP A 342 -43.53 -36.83 11.65
N GLU A 343 -42.62 -36.08 12.28
CA GLU A 343 -42.55 -35.93 13.75
C GLU A 343 -43.82 -35.29 14.32
N ARG A 344 -44.38 -34.27 13.66
CA ARG A 344 -45.65 -33.64 14.07
C ARG A 344 -46.84 -34.58 13.90
N ASP A 345 -46.89 -35.33 12.80
CA ASP A 345 -47.97 -36.30 12.56
C ASP A 345 -47.93 -37.44 13.57
N GLU A 346 -46.72 -37.85 13.99
CA GLU A 346 -46.53 -38.83 15.06
C GLU A 346 -46.98 -38.31 16.42
N GLU A 347 -46.63 -37.07 16.77
CA GLU A 347 -47.09 -36.40 17.99
C GLU A 347 -48.62 -36.30 18.02
N ILE A 348 -49.24 -35.90 16.90
CA ILE A 348 -50.71 -35.83 16.76
C ILE A 348 -51.34 -37.23 16.94
N ARG A 349 -50.71 -38.28 16.41
CA ARG A 349 -51.19 -39.67 16.55
C ARG A 349 -51.15 -40.13 18.00
N LEU A 350 -50.05 -39.88 18.71
CA LEU A 350 -49.91 -40.20 20.14
C LEU A 350 -50.92 -39.44 21.00
N LEU A 351 -51.06 -38.13 20.76
CA LEU A 351 -52.05 -37.30 21.45
C LEU A 351 -53.49 -37.76 21.21
N ARG A 352 -53.82 -38.23 20.00
CA ARG A 352 -55.13 -38.82 19.69
C ARG A 352 -55.35 -40.15 20.41
N ALA A 353 -54.33 -40.99 20.53
CA ALA A 353 -54.40 -42.25 21.26
C ALA A 353 -54.60 -42.00 22.77
N GLU A 354 -53.81 -41.09 23.36
CA GLU A 354 -53.95 -40.69 24.76
C GLU A 354 -55.34 -40.08 25.04
N LEU A 355 -55.84 -39.22 24.14
CA LEU A 355 -57.19 -38.67 24.25
C LEU A 355 -58.27 -39.77 24.17
N ALA A 356 -58.06 -40.83 23.39
CA ALA A 356 -58.98 -41.96 23.30
C ALA A 356 -59.00 -42.80 24.58
N GLU A 357 -57.86 -42.99 25.25
CA GLU A 357 -57.76 -43.70 26.54
C GLU A 357 -58.39 -42.92 27.70
N LEU A 358 -58.34 -41.58 27.66
CA LEU A 358 -58.92 -40.74 28.70
C LEU A 358 -60.45 -40.58 28.58
N ARG A 359 -61.04 -40.86 27.40
CA ARG A 359 -62.50 -40.73 27.17
C ARG A 359 -63.35 -41.60 28.11
N PRO A 360 -63.10 -42.91 28.28
CA PRO A 360 -63.88 -43.76 29.19
C PRO A 360 -63.78 -43.30 30.65
N SER A 361 -62.60 -42.85 31.09
CA SER A 361 -62.39 -42.33 32.44
C SER A 361 -63.19 -41.04 32.69
N LYS A 362 -63.23 -40.14 31.70
CA LYS A 362 -64.07 -38.95 31.74
C LYS A 362 -65.56 -39.31 31.78
N GLU A 363 -66.02 -40.21 30.91
CA GLU A 363 -67.41 -40.66 30.91
C GLU A 363 -67.82 -41.33 32.23
N HIS A 364 -66.92 -42.13 32.81
CA HIS A 364 -67.12 -42.76 34.11
C HIS A 364 -67.19 -41.73 35.24
N THR A 365 -66.28 -40.74 35.24
CA THR A 365 -66.26 -39.66 36.23
C THR A 365 -67.51 -38.78 36.11
N ASP A 366 -67.94 -38.45 34.89
CA ASP A 366 -69.19 -37.72 34.63
C ASP A 366 -70.40 -38.53 35.12
N SER A 367 -70.39 -39.85 34.93
CA SER A 367 -71.42 -40.74 35.46
C SER A 367 -71.44 -40.75 37.00
N ARG A 368 -70.28 -40.85 37.65
CA ARG A 368 -70.17 -40.79 39.11
C ARG A 368 -70.59 -39.42 39.65
N LEU A 369 -70.26 -38.34 38.96
CA LEU A 369 -70.70 -37.00 39.34
C LEU A 369 -72.22 -36.87 39.24
N ARG A 370 -72.84 -37.41 38.17
CA ARG A 370 -74.31 -37.48 38.06
C ARG A 370 -74.93 -38.29 39.20
N GLN A 371 -74.33 -39.43 39.54
CA GLN A 371 -74.81 -40.30 40.62
C GLN A 371 -74.68 -39.64 42.00
N ALA A 372 -73.53 -39.03 42.30
CA ALA A 372 -73.30 -38.30 43.55
C ALA A 372 -74.23 -37.09 43.68
N ARG A 373 -74.53 -36.38 42.59
CA ARG A 373 -75.55 -35.30 42.58
C ARG A 373 -76.93 -35.87 42.94
N ALA A 374 -77.33 -36.99 42.34
CA ALA A 374 -78.60 -37.64 42.66
C ALA A 374 -78.68 -38.12 44.13
N GLU A 375 -77.60 -38.70 44.66
CA GLU A 375 -77.50 -39.11 46.07
C GLU A 375 -77.56 -37.91 47.02
N LEU A 376 -76.89 -36.81 46.67
CA LEU A 376 -76.89 -35.59 47.46
C LEU A 376 -78.28 -34.94 47.50
N ASP A 377 -79.01 -34.99 46.39
CA ASP A 377 -80.41 -34.55 46.32
C ASP A 377 -81.34 -35.47 47.14
N SER A 378 -81.15 -36.79 47.06
CA SER A 378 -81.88 -37.77 47.88
C SER A 378 -81.60 -37.63 49.38
N THR A 379 -80.35 -37.36 49.75
CA THR A 379 -79.93 -37.14 51.14
C THR A 379 -80.48 -35.82 51.66
N ARG A 380 -80.51 -34.77 50.84
CA ARG A 380 -81.20 -33.51 51.16
C ARG A 380 -82.69 -33.73 51.40
N GLU A 381 -83.35 -34.58 50.62
CA GLU A 381 -84.74 -34.97 50.89
C GLU A 381 -84.91 -35.75 52.19
N SER A 382 -84.02 -36.71 52.46
CA SER A 382 -84.06 -37.54 53.67
C SER A 382 -83.79 -36.73 54.94
N LEU A 383 -82.83 -35.80 54.92
CA LEU A 383 -82.58 -34.85 56.00
C LEU A 383 -83.78 -33.92 56.23
N ARG A 384 -84.47 -33.48 55.17
CA ARG A 384 -85.74 -32.74 55.30
C ARG A 384 -86.82 -33.56 56.00
N ARG A 385 -86.83 -34.90 55.86
CA ARG A 385 -87.76 -35.80 56.55
C ARG A 385 -87.36 -36.08 58.01
N LEU A 386 -86.09 -36.37 58.29
CA LEU A 386 -85.59 -36.68 59.65
C LEU A 386 -85.66 -35.49 60.62
N ARG A 387 -85.47 -34.26 60.13
CA ARG A 387 -85.65 -33.05 60.94
C ARG A 387 -87.09 -32.86 61.46
N ARG A 388 -88.05 -33.66 60.99
CA ARG A 388 -89.44 -33.69 61.48
C ARG A 388 -89.71 -34.79 62.52
N GLY A 389 -88.73 -35.62 62.93
CA GLY A 389 -88.99 -36.88 63.67
C GLY A 389 -88.41 -37.11 65.08
N THR A 390 -87.35 -36.41 65.54
CA THR A 390 -86.71 -36.74 66.84
C THR A 390 -87.22 -35.87 67.99
N GLY A 391 -88.10 -36.45 68.81
CA GLY A 391 -88.53 -35.89 70.09
C GLY A 391 -89.43 -36.81 70.89
N SER A 392 -88.98 -38.01 71.32
CA SER A 392 -89.63 -38.75 72.42
C SER A 392 -88.79 -39.94 72.95
N ARG A 393 -88.45 -39.85 74.25
CA ARG A 393 -88.10 -40.91 75.23
C ARG A 393 -86.74 -41.60 75.14
N TRP A 394 -86.03 -41.64 76.28
CA TRP A 394 -85.50 -42.87 76.93
C TRP A 394 -84.77 -42.49 78.25
N ARG A 395 -85.27 -42.97 79.41
CA ARG A 395 -84.47 -43.51 80.53
C ARG A 395 -85.38 -44.12 81.61
N GLY A 396 -85.10 -45.37 81.94
CA GLY A 396 -85.36 -46.02 83.22
C GLY A 396 -84.29 -47.08 83.46
N GLN A 397 -83.36 -46.77 84.39
CA GLN A 397 -82.40 -47.59 85.18
C GLN A 397 -81.50 -48.64 84.46
N GLY A 398 -80.24 -48.87 84.86
CA GLY A 398 -79.55 -48.49 86.11
C GLY A 398 -78.53 -47.37 86.03
#